data_AF-A0A180G886-F1
#
_entry.id   AF-A0A180G886-F1
#
_cell.length_a   1.000
_cell.length_b   1.000
_cell.length_c   1.000
_cell.angle_alpha   90.00
_cell.angle_beta   90.00
_cell.angle_gamma   90.00
#
_symmetry.space_group_name_H-M   'P 1'
#
loop_
_entity.id
_entity.type
_entity.pdbx_description
1 polymer ?
#
loop_
_entity_poly.entity_id
_entity_poly.type
_entity_poly.pdbx_seq_one_letter_code
_entity_poly.pdbx_strand_id
1 'polypeptide(L)'
;AHPQVKRLDHSLTANTIRTSDNIYSFDQTPEMKNTFEFNPSQLRWLQEKQKLVDSEMERIERETAGNHNDWTNWNLAYGFQAKLYADAQSMKIPQSAVPNVTATWNAIRNRAGKGPVSFQDEFPVHE
;
A
#
# COMPACT_ATOMS: atom_id res chain seq x y z
N ALA A 1 20.22 29.72 -50.54
CA ALA A 1 20.78 28.36 -50.40
C ALA A 1 20.06 27.65 -49.24
N HIS A 2 19.28 26.61 -49.54
CA HIS A 2 18.84 25.59 -48.57
C HIS A 2 19.69 24.34 -48.80
N PRO A 3 20.04 23.55 -47.76
CA PRO A 3 19.15 22.50 -47.23
C PRO A 3 19.21 22.35 -45.68
N GLN A 4 18.09 22.17 -44.98
CA GLN A 4 17.53 20.87 -44.54
C GLN A 4 18.53 19.92 -43.85
N VAL A 5 18.37 19.68 -42.54
CA VAL A 5 18.84 18.44 -41.90
C VAL A 5 17.72 17.84 -41.05
N LYS A 6 17.51 16.56 -41.33
CA LYS A 6 16.41 15.66 -40.99
C LYS A 6 16.40 15.28 -39.50
N ARG A 7 15.20 15.04 -38.96
CA ARG A 7 15.00 14.11 -37.84
C ARG A 7 15.38 12.70 -38.31
N LEU A 8 16.04 11.93 -37.45
CA LEU A 8 15.99 10.48 -37.45
C LEU A 8 16.16 9.96 -36.02
N ASP A 9 15.32 8.99 -35.73
CA ASP A 9 15.08 8.34 -34.46
C ASP A 9 16.23 7.43 -33.98
N HIS A 10 16.11 6.99 -32.73
CA HIS A 10 16.51 5.69 -32.16
C HIS A 10 17.47 5.72 -30.97
N SER A 11 16.95 5.18 -29.87
CA SER A 11 17.60 4.22 -28.97
C SER A 11 19.04 4.51 -28.55
N LEU A 12 19.20 4.97 -27.31
CA LEU A 12 20.43 4.74 -26.55
C LEU A 12 20.12 3.77 -25.41
N THR A 13 20.13 2.50 -25.78
CA THR A 13 20.61 1.45 -24.90
C THR A 13 22.12 1.60 -24.78
N ALA A 14 22.62 1.94 -23.59
CA ALA A 14 24.00 1.66 -23.19
C ALA A 14 24.15 1.86 -21.68
N ASN A 15 23.90 0.77 -20.94
CA ASN A 15 24.48 0.58 -19.63
C ASN A 15 26.01 0.69 -19.73
N THR A 16 26.62 1.59 -18.98
CA THR A 16 28.03 1.47 -18.60
C THR A 16 28.20 2.08 -17.21
N ILE A 17 28.05 1.24 -16.19
CA ILE A 17 28.82 1.39 -14.97
C ILE A 17 29.65 0.12 -14.86
N ARG A 18 30.94 0.27 -15.17
CA ARG A 18 31.98 -0.69 -14.83
C ARG A 18 32.36 -0.48 -13.37
N THR A 19 32.12 -1.49 -12.56
CA THR A 19 32.84 -1.80 -11.31
C THR A 19 32.90 -3.33 -11.28
N SER A 20 33.96 -3.91 -11.82
CA SER A 20 35.13 -4.37 -11.06
C SER A 20 34.73 -5.43 -10.02
N ASP A 21 34.82 -6.69 -10.48
CA ASP A 21 35.12 -7.91 -9.72
C ASP A 21 34.49 -8.06 -8.33
N ASN A 22 33.29 -8.63 -8.30
CA ASN A 22 32.93 -9.55 -7.23
C ASN A 22 32.06 -10.67 -7.80
N ILE A 23 32.66 -11.84 -7.98
CA ILE A 23 31.98 -13.07 -8.38
C ILE A 23 31.23 -13.58 -7.15
N TYR A 24 29.99 -13.13 -7.00
CA TYR A 24 28.96 -13.94 -6.36
C TYR A 24 27.96 -14.27 -7.44
N SER A 25 27.96 -15.54 -7.87
CA SER A 25 26.85 -16.12 -8.60
C SER A 25 25.63 -16.01 -7.68
N PHE A 26 24.80 -15.00 -7.92
CA PHE A 26 23.51 -14.88 -7.27
C PHE A 26 22.62 -15.92 -7.95
N ASP A 27 22.75 -17.16 -7.48
CA ASP A 27 21.85 -18.24 -7.80
C ASP A 27 20.42 -17.73 -7.66
N GLN A 28 19.73 -17.72 -8.80
CA GLN A 28 18.30 -17.58 -9.00
C GLN A 28 17.51 -17.40 -7.69
N THR A 29 17.19 -16.17 -7.31
CA THR A 29 16.02 -15.95 -6.46
C THR A 29 14.85 -16.60 -7.19
N PRO A 30 14.19 -17.63 -6.63
CA PRO A 30 13.02 -18.20 -7.28
C PRO A 30 12.02 -17.06 -7.45
N GLU A 31 11.70 -16.71 -8.69
CA GLU A 31 10.56 -15.86 -8.98
C GLU A 31 9.38 -16.49 -8.24
N MET A 32 8.92 -15.83 -7.17
CA MET A 32 7.66 -16.21 -6.53
C MET A 32 6.58 -15.96 -7.57
N LYS A 33 6.28 -16.97 -8.38
CA LYS A 33 5.11 -17.00 -9.26
C LYS A 33 3.88 -17.10 -8.38
N ASN A 34 3.52 -15.97 -7.79
CA ASN A 34 2.24 -15.79 -7.13
C ASN A 34 1.23 -15.42 -8.22
N THR A 35 1.04 -16.32 -9.18
CA THR A 35 0.07 -16.15 -10.28
C THR A 35 -1.31 -16.54 -9.77
N PHE A 36 -1.77 -15.87 -8.71
CA PHE A 36 -3.20 -15.81 -8.46
C PHE A 36 -3.79 -14.91 -9.54
N GLU A 37 -4.48 -15.52 -10.50
CA GLU A 37 -5.16 -14.78 -11.55
C GLU A 37 -6.53 -14.31 -11.03
N PHE A 38 -6.65 -13.00 -10.83
CA PHE A 38 -7.92 -12.40 -10.46
C PHE A 38 -8.83 -12.33 -11.67
N ASN A 39 -10.06 -12.83 -11.53
CA ASN A 39 -11.09 -12.59 -12.52
C ASN A 39 -11.57 -11.11 -12.47
N PRO A 40 -12.25 -10.62 -13.51
CA PRO A 40 -12.68 -9.22 -13.57
C PRO A 40 -13.52 -8.76 -12.38
N SER A 41 -14.37 -9.63 -11.84
CA SER A 41 -15.21 -9.32 -10.67
C SER A 41 -14.38 -9.17 -9.40
N GLN A 42 -13.34 -10.01 -9.22
CA GLN A 42 -12.41 -9.88 -8.10
C GLN A 42 -11.57 -8.60 -8.21
N LEU A 43 -11.07 -8.28 -9.40
CA LEU A 43 -10.34 -7.02 -9.63
C LEU A 43 -11.21 -5.80 -9.35
N ARG A 44 -12.45 -5.81 -9.84
CA ARG A 44 -13.42 -4.74 -9.58
C ARG A 44 -13.69 -4.59 -8.08
N TRP A 45 -13.92 -5.69 -7.39
CA TRP A 45 -14.14 -5.67 -5.94
C TRP A 45 -12.94 -5.10 -5.20
N LEU A 46 -11.71 -5.51 -5.53
CA LEU A 46 -10.48 -4.98 -4.91
C LEU A 46 -10.37 -3.46 -5.09
N GLN A 47 -10.63 -2.96 -6.29
CA GLN A 47 -10.61 -1.52 -6.58
C GLN A 47 -11.69 -0.75 -5.82
N GLU A 48 -12.91 -1.29 -5.77
CA GLU A 48 -14.03 -0.68 -5.03
C GLU A 48 -13.75 -0.66 -3.52
N LYS A 49 -13.20 -1.73 -2.97
CA LYS A 49 -12.86 -1.80 -1.55
C LYS A 49 -11.66 -0.91 -1.19
N GLN A 50 -10.66 -0.78 -2.04
CA GLN A 50 -9.58 0.18 -1.81
C GLN A 50 -10.12 1.60 -1.69
N LYS A 51 -10.99 2.03 -2.63
CA LYS A 51 -11.65 3.35 -2.58
C LYS A 51 -12.47 3.55 -1.30
N LEU A 52 -13.20 2.51 -0.87
CA LEU A 52 -13.98 2.56 0.36
C LEU A 52 -13.07 2.72 1.59
N VAL A 53 -11.98 1.95 1.66
CA VAL A 53 -11.00 2.06 2.75
C VAL A 53 -10.37 3.45 2.79
N ASP A 54 -9.94 3.98 1.65
CA ASP A 54 -9.37 5.32 1.56
C ASP A 54 -10.37 6.37 2.07
N SER A 55 -11.62 6.33 1.60
CA SER A 55 -12.69 7.25 2.01
C SER A 55 -13.01 7.15 3.50
N GLU A 56 -13.13 5.94 4.05
CA GLU A 56 -13.46 5.76 5.47
C GLU A 56 -12.30 6.21 6.37
N MET A 57 -11.05 5.91 6.00
CA MET A 57 -9.90 6.34 6.81
C MET A 57 -9.70 7.86 6.75
N GLU A 58 -9.98 8.50 5.61
CA GLU A 58 -10.02 9.96 5.51
C GLU A 58 -11.17 10.56 6.33
N ARG A 59 -12.34 9.92 6.34
CA ARG A 59 -13.50 10.36 7.14
C ARG A 59 -13.19 10.28 8.62
N ILE A 60 -12.72 9.13 9.09
CA ILE A 60 -12.27 8.93 10.47
C ILE A 60 -11.31 10.04 10.82
N GLU A 61 -10.24 10.22 10.04
CA GLU A 61 -9.20 11.16 10.45
C GLU A 61 -9.65 12.64 10.46
N ARG A 62 -10.60 12.99 9.61
CA ARG A 62 -11.22 14.32 9.59
C ARG A 62 -12.13 14.55 10.80
N GLU A 63 -12.97 13.57 11.13
CA GLU A 63 -13.90 13.64 12.26
C GLU A 63 -13.18 13.56 13.61
N THR A 64 -12.04 12.88 13.65
CA THR A 64 -11.29 12.61 14.88
C THR A 64 -10.23 13.68 15.16
N ALA A 65 -10.06 14.65 14.25
CA ALA A 65 -9.15 15.78 14.41
C ALA A 65 -9.43 16.66 15.64
N GLY A 66 -10.59 16.50 16.30
CA GLY A 66 -11.00 17.31 17.44
C GLY A 66 -11.12 16.61 18.79
N ASN A 67 -11.55 15.34 18.88
CA ASN A 67 -12.04 14.79 20.18
C ASN A 67 -12.16 13.26 20.31
N HIS A 68 -11.68 12.44 19.36
CA HIS A 68 -11.86 10.99 19.44
C HIS A 68 -10.58 10.28 19.88
N ASN A 69 -10.71 9.34 20.84
CA ASN A 69 -9.57 8.53 21.25
C ASN A 69 -9.11 7.63 20.09
N ASP A 70 -7.79 7.55 19.89
CA ASP A 70 -7.20 6.70 18.85
C ASP A 70 -7.59 5.21 19.02
N TRP A 71 -7.91 4.81 20.26
CA TRP A 71 -8.38 3.47 20.61
C TRP A 71 -9.70 3.07 19.95
N THR A 72 -10.71 3.95 19.92
CA THR A 72 -12.03 3.68 19.34
C THR A 72 -11.90 3.56 17.84
N ASN A 73 -11.16 4.48 17.23
CA ASN A 73 -10.89 4.47 15.79
C ASN A 73 -10.12 3.22 15.36
N TRP A 74 -9.19 2.77 16.19
CA TRP A 74 -8.48 1.52 15.95
C TRP A 74 -9.39 0.29 16.01
N ASN A 75 -10.28 0.21 17.00
CA ASN A 75 -11.27 -0.88 17.06
C ASN A 75 -12.19 -0.89 15.83
N LEU A 76 -12.62 0.29 15.36
CA LEU A 76 -13.40 0.43 14.13
C LEU A 76 -12.61 -0.04 12.89
N ALA A 77 -11.34 0.37 12.77
CA ALA A 77 -10.46 -0.07 11.69
C ALA A 77 -10.24 -1.60 11.70
N TYR A 78 -10.07 -2.19 12.90
CA TYR A 78 -9.93 -3.63 13.06
C TYR A 78 -11.21 -4.39 12.65
N GLY A 79 -12.38 -3.92 13.09
CA GLY A 79 -13.66 -4.47 12.69
C GLY A 79 -13.89 -4.38 11.18
N PHE A 80 -13.48 -3.28 10.56
CA PHE A 80 -13.56 -3.10 9.12
C PHE A 80 -12.64 -4.08 8.36
N GLN A 81 -11.40 -4.26 8.82
CA GLN A 81 -10.48 -5.26 8.24
C GLN A 81 -11.05 -6.68 8.30
N ALA A 82 -11.65 -7.07 9.44
CA ALA A 82 -12.26 -8.38 9.61
C ALA A 82 -13.41 -8.62 8.61
N LYS A 83 -14.25 -7.60 8.38
CA LYS A 83 -15.31 -7.66 7.37
C LYS A 83 -14.76 -7.82 5.96
N LEU A 84 -13.71 -7.08 5.61
CA LEU A 84 -13.05 -7.21 4.30
C LEU A 84 -12.48 -8.61 4.08
N TYR A 85 -11.89 -9.23 5.10
CA TYR A 85 -11.42 -10.61 5.01
C TYR A 85 -12.56 -11.61 4.82
N ALA A 86 -13.69 -11.45 5.52
CA ALA A 86 -14.86 -12.31 5.35
C ALA A 86 -15.47 -12.21 3.94
N ASP A 87 -15.60 -10.97 3.43
CA ASP A 87 -16.09 -10.70 2.07
C ASP A 87 -15.13 -11.30 1.02
N ALA A 88 -13.82 -11.11 1.19
CA ALA A 88 -12.79 -11.64 0.30
C ALA A 88 -12.79 -13.17 0.25
N GLN A 89 -12.98 -13.82 1.40
CA GLN A 89 -13.10 -15.28 1.49
C GLN A 89 -14.28 -15.80 0.66
N SER A 90 -15.42 -15.10 0.69
CA SER A 90 -16.60 -15.46 -0.11
C SER A 90 -16.31 -15.38 -1.62
N MET A 91 -15.38 -14.52 -2.03
CA MET A 91 -14.93 -14.35 -3.42
C MET A 91 -13.69 -15.17 -3.77
N LYS A 92 -13.17 -15.98 -2.83
CA LYS A 92 -11.90 -16.73 -2.94
C LYS A 92 -10.70 -15.83 -3.27
N ILE A 93 -10.72 -14.59 -2.79
CA ILE A 93 -9.59 -13.65 -2.92
C ILE A 93 -8.59 -13.97 -1.79
N PRO A 94 -7.28 -14.13 -2.11
CA PRO A 94 -6.27 -14.35 -1.07
C PRO A 94 -6.19 -13.13 -0.14
N GLN A 95 -6.04 -13.37 1.16
CA GLN A 95 -5.96 -12.31 2.16
C GLN A 95 -4.82 -11.31 1.89
N SER A 96 -3.74 -11.76 1.27
CA SER A 96 -2.60 -10.91 0.88
C SER A 96 -2.96 -9.83 -0.15
N ALA A 97 -4.07 -9.98 -0.88
CA ALA A 97 -4.56 -9.01 -1.84
C ALA A 97 -5.62 -8.06 -1.25
N VAL A 98 -6.15 -8.38 -0.07
CA VAL A 98 -7.19 -7.55 0.56
C VAL A 98 -6.56 -6.23 1.03
N PRO A 99 -7.22 -5.08 0.80
CA PRO A 99 -6.75 -3.79 1.29
C PRO A 99 -6.44 -3.82 2.79
N ASN A 100 -5.33 -3.19 3.16
CA ASN A 100 -4.89 -3.11 4.54
C ASN A 100 -5.35 -1.77 5.16
N VAL A 101 -6.40 -1.86 5.97
CA VAL A 101 -7.07 -0.70 6.59
C VAL A 101 -6.11 0.09 7.47
N THR A 102 -5.34 -0.60 8.32
CA THR A 102 -4.40 0.05 9.25
C THR A 102 -3.26 0.74 8.49
N ALA A 103 -2.74 0.12 7.42
CA ALA A 103 -1.70 0.73 6.60
C ALA A 103 -2.22 1.99 5.89
N THR A 104 -3.42 1.94 5.32
CA THR A 104 -4.07 3.12 4.72
C THR A 104 -4.25 4.24 5.75
N TRP A 105 -4.76 3.91 6.94
CA TRP A 105 -4.95 4.91 7.99
C TRP A 105 -3.64 5.56 8.43
N ASN A 106 -2.60 4.74 8.67
CA ASN A 106 -1.27 5.24 9.01
C ASN A 106 -0.70 6.16 7.91
N ALA A 107 -0.89 5.83 6.63
CA ALA A 107 -0.47 6.69 5.53
C ALA A 107 -1.18 8.05 5.53
N ILE A 108 -2.49 8.07 5.84
CA ILE A 108 -3.28 9.30 5.96
C ILE A 108 -2.82 10.13 7.16
N ARG A 109 -2.63 9.51 8.34
CA ARG A 109 -2.10 10.19 9.53
C ARG A 109 -0.73 10.79 9.29
N ASN A 110 0.15 10.06 8.61
CA ASN A 110 1.49 10.54 8.23
C ASN A 110 1.40 11.77 7.33
N ARG A 111 0.51 11.77 6.34
CA ARG A 111 0.27 12.94 5.48
C ARG A 111 -0.25 14.15 6.28
N ALA A 112 -1.01 13.91 7.34
CA ALA A 112 -1.51 14.93 8.25
C ALA A 112 -0.50 15.37 9.34
N GLY A 113 0.71 14.79 9.37
CA GLY A 113 1.75 15.13 10.34
C GLY A 113 1.58 14.52 11.74
N LYS A 114 0.67 13.54 11.92
CA LYS A 114 0.37 12.91 13.22
C LYS A 114 1.19 11.64 13.52
N GLY A 115 1.87 11.09 12.52
CA GLY A 115 2.56 9.81 12.65
C GLY A 115 1.62 8.59 12.68
N PRO A 116 2.18 7.37 12.68
CA PRO A 116 1.38 6.16 12.80
C PRO A 116 0.64 6.11 14.15
N VAL A 117 -0.43 5.33 14.21
CA VAL A 117 -1.12 5.09 15.49
C VAL A 117 -0.17 4.43 16.48
N SER A 118 -0.01 5.03 17.66
CA SER A 118 0.81 4.52 18.75
C SER A 118 0.00 4.44 20.04
N PHE A 119 0.01 3.28 20.70
CA PHE A 119 -0.65 3.07 22.00
C PHE A 119 0.35 3.09 23.14
N GLN A 120 1.33 3.99 23.10
CA GLN A 120 2.36 4.06 24.15
C GLN A 120 1.72 4.55 25.45
N ASP A 121 1.33 3.56 26.26
CA ASP A 121 1.38 3.48 27.72
C ASP A 121 1.02 4.75 28.49
N GLU A 122 -0.29 4.94 28.72
CA GLU A 122 -0.80 5.56 29.95
C GLU A 122 -0.53 4.63 31.16
N PHE A 123 0.74 4.31 31.45
CA PHE A 123 1.10 3.82 32.77
C PHE A 123 1.70 5.00 33.55
N PRO A 124 0.98 5.58 34.52
CA PRO A 124 1.56 6.60 35.37
C PRO A 124 2.72 5.95 36.12
N VAL A 125 3.92 6.49 35.94
CA VAL A 125 5.03 6.24 36.85
C VAL A 125 4.61 6.87 38.16
N HIS A 126 4.14 6.07 39.11
CA HIS A 126 4.03 6.49 40.49
C HIS A 126 5.47 6.63 41.01
N GLU A 127 5.96 7.87 41.10
CA GLU A 127 7.12 8.25 41.93
C GLU A 127 6.80 8.09 43.42
#